data_AF-A0A348XJ59-F1
#
_entry.id   AF-A0A348XJ59-F1
#
_cell.length_a   1.000
_cell.length_b   1.000
_cell.length_c   1.000
_cell.angle_alpha   90.00
_cell.angle_beta   90.00
_cell.angle_gamma   90.00
#
_symmetry.space_group_name_H-M   'P 1'
#
loop_
_entity.id
_entity.type
_entity.pdbx_description
1 polymer ?
#
loop_
_entity_poly.entity_id
_entity_poly.type
_entity_poly.pdbx_seq_one_letter_code
_entity_poly.pdbx_strand_id
1 'polypeptide(L)'
;MRTLSVLSLFLFASFCSAHCQIPCGIYGDDARFTAMLEDAATLRKSITQIETLSKEKTPNHNQLARWIANKDAHAQKIQQTVLDYFLAQRIKEGQPHYDKKLAHLHKIIVLAMKAKQTTDVAHVDALEAEIKAFQTLYRHKH
;
A
#
# COMPACT_ATOMS: atom_id res chain seq x y z
N MET A 1 12.42 2.80 56.76
CA MET A 1 11.02 2.87 56.26
C MET A 1 11.06 2.45 54.80
N ARG A 2 10.30 1.39 54.46
CA ARG A 2 10.37 0.69 53.17
C ARG A 2 9.96 1.60 52.00
N THR A 3 10.72 1.49 50.93
CA THR A 3 10.51 2.04 49.59
C THR A 3 9.17 1.60 49.00
N LEU A 4 8.52 2.48 48.23
CA LEU A 4 7.55 2.07 47.22
C LEU A 4 7.60 3.07 46.05
N SER A 5 8.53 2.83 45.12
CA SER A 5 8.50 3.44 43.79
C SER A 5 7.35 2.80 43.00
N VAL A 6 6.36 3.60 42.61
CA VAL A 6 5.32 3.17 41.67
C VAL A 6 5.88 3.31 40.26
N LEU A 7 6.32 2.19 39.68
CA LEU A 7 6.73 2.11 38.28
C LEU A 7 5.46 1.97 37.43
N SER A 8 5.02 3.06 36.80
CA SER A 8 3.92 3.03 35.81
C SER A 8 4.37 2.27 34.57
N LEU A 9 3.77 1.10 34.35
CA LEU A 9 3.98 0.28 33.16
C LEU A 9 3.10 0.81 32.02
N PHE A 10 3.62 1.73 31.21
CA PHE A 10 2.98 2.09 29.93
C PHE A 10 3.15 0.91 28.95
N LEU A 11 2.10 0.11 28.81
CA LEU A 11 1.94 -0.84 27.70
C LEU A 11 1.69 -0.02 26.42
N PHE A 12 2.77 0.39 25.75
CA PHE A 12 2.69 0.78 24.35
C PHE A 12 2.33 -0.45 23.54
N ALA A 13 1.08 -0.55 23.10
CA ALA A 13 0.70 -1.46 22.02
C ALA A 13 1.59 -1.13 20.82
N SER A 14 2.56 -2.00 20.55
CA SER A 14 3.41 -1.87 19.38
C SER A 14 2.49 -1.91 18.16
N PHE A 15 2.41 -0.81 17.42
CA PHE A 15 1.93 -0.84 16.05
C PHE A 15 2.88 -1.76 15.28
N CYS A 16 2.55 -3.05 15.22
CA CYS A 16 3.35 -4.04 14.50
C CYS A 16 3.16 -3.78 13.00
N SER A 17 3.96 -2.85 12.49
CA SER A 17 4.05 -2.52 11.07
C SER A 17 5.27 -3.21 10.47
N ALA A 18 5.24 -4.55 10.44
CA ALA A 18 5.95 -5.40 9.50
C ALA A 18 5.57 -6.86 9.83
N HIS A 19 4.52 -7.35 9.19
CA HIS A 19 4.15 -8.75 8.97
C HIS A 19 5.40 -9.66 8.83
N CYS A 20 5.79 -10.24 9.97
CA CYS A 20 7.16 -10.62 10.36
C CYS A 20 7.85 -11.72 9.53
N GLN A 21 7.30 -12.14 8.39
CA GLN A 21 7.78 -13.26 7.55
C GLN A 21 8.04 -14.56 8.35
N ILE A 22 7.41 -14.67 9.52
CA ILE A 22 7.39 -15.83 10.41
C ILE A 22 5.92 -16.20 10.67
N PRO A 23 5.61 -17.45 11.07
CA PRO A 23 4.24 -17.89 11.32
C PRO A 23 3.69 -17.29 12.63
N CYS A 24 3.54 -15.97 12.70
CA CYS A 24 3.07 -15.27 13.89
C CYS A 24 1.55 -15.36 14.08
N GLY A 25 0.79 -15.72 13.03
CA GLY A 25 -0.67 -15.87 13.09
C GLY A 25 -1.45 -14.54 13.19
N ILE A 26 -0.77 -13.39 13.12
CA ILE A 26 -1.39 -12.07 13.26
C ILE A 26 -1.59 -11.46 11.87
N TYR A 27 -2.85 -11.34 11.44
CA TYR A 27 -3.22 -10.81 10.14
C TYR A 27 -4.23 -9.65 10.29
N GLY A 28 -4.02 -8.59 9.53
CA GLY A 28 -4.89 -7.41 9.46
C GLY A 28 -5.26 -7.15 8.01
N ASP A 29 -5.88 -8.13 7.35
CA ASP A 29 -6.15 -8.12 5.91
C ASP A 29 -6.89 -6.84 5.48
N ASP A 30 -7.96 -6.46 6.18
CA ASP A 30 -8.72 -5.24 5.89
C ASP A 30 -7.87 -3.97 6.08
N ALA A 31 -7.00 -3.93 7.09
CA ALA A 31 -6.09 -2.81 7.28
C ALA A 31 -5.08 -2.68 6.14
N ARG A 32 -4.68 -3.78 5.50
CA ARG A 32 -3.80 -3.75 4.31
C ARG A 32 -4.53 -3.23 3.08
N PHE A 33 -5.79 -3.61 2.89
CA PHE A 33 -6.60 -3.02 1.84
C PHE A 33 -6.81 -1.51 2.03
N THR A 34 -7.17 -1.08 3.25
CA THR A 34 -7.31 0.34 3.57
C THR A 34 -6.00 1.09 3.31
N ALA A 35 -4.87 0.58 3.78
CA ALA A 35 -3.56 1.20 3.57
C ALA A 35 -3.21 1.31 2.07
N MET A 36 -3.44 0.27 1.26
CA MET A 36 -3.20 0.34 -0.19
C MET A 36 -4.09 1.38 -0.89
N LEU A 37 -5.34 1.53 -0.45
CA LEU A 37 -6.25 2.56 -0.99
C LEU A 37 -5.83 3.98 -0.58
N GLU A 38 -5.36 4.15 0.66
CA GLU A 38 -4.79 5.42 1.13
C GLU A 38 -3.50 5.79 0.37
N ASP A 39 -2.63 4.81 0.12
CA ASP A 39 -1.43 4.98 -0.71
C ASP A 39 -1.82 5.35 -2.15
N ALA A 40 -2.85 4.72 -2.74
CA ALA A 40 -3.35 5.06 -4.06
C ALA A 40 -3.93 6.49 -4.12
N ALA A 41 -4.66 6.92 -3.09
CA ALA A 41 -5.17 8.29 -3.00
C ALA A 41 -4.01 9.32 -2.88
N THR A 42 -2.98 9.00 -2.10
CA THR A 42 -1.80 9.87 -1.95
C THR A 42 -0.97 9.93 -3.25
N LEU A 43 -0.87 8.80 -3.95
CA LEU A 43 -0.29 8.69 -5.28
C LEU A 43 -1.03 9.59 -6.29
N ARG A 44 -2.38 9.51 -6.34
CA ARG A 44 -3.22 10.40 -7.17
C ARG A 44 -2.92 11.87 -6.88
N LYS A 45 -2.95 12.26 -5.61
CA LYS A 45 -2.66 13.65 -5.20
C LYS A 45 -1.28 14.10 -5.67
N SER A 46 -0.27 13.25 -5.51
CA SER A 46 1.11 13.57 -5.93
C SER A 46 1.20 13.81 -7.44
N ILE A 47 0.56 12.96 -8.24
CA ILE A 47 0.47 13.13 -9.70
C ILE A 47 -0.21 14.47 -10.06
N THR A 48 -1.37 14.78 -9.48
CA THR A 48 -2.08 16.04 -9.74
C THR A 48 -1.24 17.27 -9.38
N GLN A 49 -0.49 17.22 -8.28
CA GLN A 49 0.42 18.30 -7.89
C GLN A 49 1.59 18.46 -8.87
N ILE A 50 2.16 17.36 -9.37
CA ILE A 50 3.19 17.41 -10.41
C ILE A 50 2.66 18.09 -11.66
N GLU A 51 1.48 17.71 -12.15
CA GLU A 51 0.90 18.32 -13.34
C GLU A 51 0.58 19.80 -13.15
N THR A 52 0.12 20.19 -11.96
CA THR A 52 -0.19 21.58 -11.64
C THR A 52 1.08 22.43 -11.62
N LEU A 53 2.10 22.01 -10.86
CA LEU A 53 3.38 22.71 -10.74
C LEU A 53 4.13 22.78 -12.08
N SER A 54 4.02 21.75 -12.92
CA SER A 54 4.68 21.71 -14.23
C SER A 54 4.11 22.73 -15.23
N LYS A 55 2.90 23.27 -14.98
CA LYS A 55 2.25 24.28 -15.81
C LYS A 55 2.53 25.71 -15.36
N GLU A 56 3.22 25.92 -14.25
CA GLU A 56 3.61 27.25 -13.78
C GLU A 56 4.59 27.91 -14.76
N LYS A 57 4.56 29.24 -14.86
CA LYS A 57 5.50 30.00 -15.72
C LYS A 57 6.97 29.73 -15.34
N THR A 58 7.23 29.56 -14.05
CA THR A 58 8.54 29.19 -13.50
C THR A 58 8.34 28.08 -12.48
N PRO A 59 8.38 26.81 -12.89
CA PRO A 59 8.08 25.69 -11.99
C PRO A 59 9.01 25.61 -10.79
N ASN A 60 8.44 25.36 -9.60
CA ASN A 60 9.23 25.07 -8.41
C ASN A 60 9.82 23.64 -8.47
N HIS A 61 11.06 23.52 -8.95
CA HIS A 61 11.74 22.23 -9.09
C HIS A 61 11.92 21.45 -7.78
N ASN A 62 12.08 22.15 -6.65
CA ASN A 62 12.17 21.48 -5.34
C ASN A 62 10.85 20.79 -4.98
N GLN A 63 9.71 21.43 -5.26
CA GLN A 63 8.40 20.82 -5.04
C GLN A 63 8.12 19.68 -6.01
N LEU A 64 8.49 19.84 -7.29
CA LEU A 64 8.39 18.74 -8.27
C LEU A 64 9.18 17.50 -7.81
N ALA A 65 10.44 17.67 -7.41
CA ALA A 65 11.27 16.57 -6.93
C ALA A 65 10.65 15.86 -5.70
N ARG A 66 10.07 16.62 -4.77
CA ARG A 66 9.39 16.07 -3.58
C ARG A 66 8.14 15.27 -3.96
N TRP A 67 7.30 15.78 -4.86
CA TRP A 67 6.10 15.07 -5.28
C TRP A 67 6.43 13.82 -6.12
N ILE A 68 7.49 13.87 -6.93
CA ILE A 68 8.00 12.69 -7.66
C ILE A 68 8.50 11.63 -6.67
N ALA A 69 9.33 12.00 -5.70
CA ALA A 69 9.79 11.07 -4.68
C ALA A 69 8.62 10.48 -3.86
N ASN A 70 7.62 11.30 -3.53
CA ASN A 70 6.45 10.87 -2.79
C ASN A 70 5.59 9.87 -3.59
N LYS A 71 5.28 10.16 -4.86
CA LYS A 71 4.50 9.24 -5.70
C LYS A 71 5.21 7.89 -5.84
N ASP A 72 6.53 7.91 -6.01
CA ASP A 72 7.34 6.71 -6.16
C ASP A 72 7.36 5.84 -4.90
N ALA A 73 7.44 6.48 -3.73
CA ALA A 73 7.38 5.80 -2.44
C ALA A 73 6.02 5.16 -2.19
N HIS A 74 4.91 5.85 -2.47
CA HIS A 74 3.57 5.30 -2.26
C HIS A 74 3.22 4.18 -3.24
N ALA A 75 3.61 4.29 -4.52
CA ALA A 75 3.52 3.17 -5.44
C ALA A 75 4.33 1.95 -4.98
N GLN A 76 5.53 2.17 -4.42
CA GLN A 76 6.37 1.10 -3.89
C GLN A 76 5.74 0.38 -2.69
N LYS A 77 5.09 1.11 -1.77
CA LYS A 77 4.40 0.54 -0.61
C LYS A 77 3.26 -0.41 -1.01
N ILE A 78 2.51 -0.06 -2.06
CA ILE A 78 1.47 -0.93 -2.62
C ILE A 78 2.10 -2.22 -3.15
N GLN A 79 3.17 -2.11 -3.94
CA GLN A 79 3.87 -3.29 -4.46
C GLN A 79 4.42 -4.18 -3.33
N GLN A 80 5.05 -3.60 -2.30
CA GLN A 80 5.55 -4.33 -1.14
C GLN A 80 4.43 -5.03 -0.38
N THR A 81 3.29 -4.37 -0.17
CA THR A 81 2.14 -5.00 0.48
C THR A 81 1.65 -6.21 -0.33
N VAL A 82 1.60 -6.09 -1.66
CA VAL A 82 1.25 -7.23 -2.52
C VAL A 82 2.27 -8.37 -2.43
N LEU A 83 3.56 -8.07 -2.54
CA LEU A 83 4.64 -9.07 -2.55
C LEU A 83 4.78 -9.75 -1.18
N ASP A 84 4.98 -8.96 -0.15
CA ASP A 84 5.40 -9.44 1.17
C ASP A 84 4.24 -9.99 1.98
N TYR A 85 3.03 -9.41 1.82
CA TYR A 85 1.87 -9.82 2.61
C TYR A 85 0.98 -10.78 1.83
N PHE A 86 0.45 -10.35 0.68
CA PHE A 86 -0.53 -11.18 -0.01
C PHE A 86 0.12 -12.40 -0.67
N LEU A 87 1.10 -12.20 -1.55
CA LEU A 87 1.75 -13.29 -2.29
C LEU A 87 2.52 -14.23 -1.36
N ALA A 88 3.39 -13.70 -0.50
CA ALA A 88 4.23 -14.55 0.35
C ALA A 88 3.47 -15.19 1.53
N GLN A 89 2.51 -14.48 2.15
CA GLN A 89 1.91 -14.94 3.41
C GLN A 89 0.47 -15.42 3.28
N ARG A 90 -0.39 -14.71 2.53
CA ARG A 90 -1.85 -14.95 2.55
C ARG A 90 -2.35 -15.88 1.46
N ILE A 91 -1.82 -15.80 0.24
CA ILE A 91 -2.24 -16.66 -0.87
C ILE A 91 -1.54 -18.01 -0.73
N LYS A 92 -2.33 -19.09 -0.59
CA LYS A 92 -1.83 -20.47 -0.54
C LYS A 92 -2.16 -21.21 -1.83
N GLU A 93 -1.25 -22.09 -2.24
CA GLU A 93 -1.48 -23.01 -3.36
C GLU A 93 -2.73 -23.87 -3.11
N GLY A 94 -3.46 -24.20 -4.18
CA GLY A 94 -4.68 -24.99 -4.10
C GLY A 94 -5.89 -24.29 -3.46
N GLN A 95 -5.74 -23.06 -2.94
CA GLN A 95 -6.88 -22.34 -2.38
C GLN A 95 -7.88 -21.97 -3.49
N PRO A 96 -9.17 -21.79 -3.15
CA PRO A 96 -10.16 -21.42 -4.14
C PRO A 96 -9.83 -20.10 -4.86
N HIS A 97 -10.01 -20.11 -6.18
CA HIS A 97 -9.71 -18.99 -7.07
C HIS A 97 -8.24 -18.54 -7.06
N TYR A 98 -7.29 -19.44 -6.76
CA TYR A 98 -5.86 -19.16 -6.71
C TYR A 98 -5.37 -18.38 -7.94
N ASP A 99 -5.57 -18.90 -9.15
CA ASP A 99 -5.09 -18.26 -10.39
C ASP A 99 -5.69 -16.86 -10.60
N LYS A 100 -6.98 -16.68 -10.26
CA LYS A 100 -7.63 -15.37 -10.35
C LYS A 100 -7.03 -14.40 -9.35
N LYS A 101 -6.82 -14.82 -8.10
CA LYS A 101 -6.18 -14.01 -7.06
C LYS A 101 -4.76 -13.60 -7.46
N LEU A 102 -3.97 -14.52 -8.05
CA LEU A 102 -2.64 -14.20 -8.58
C LEU A 102 -2.71 -13.18 -9.73
N ALA A 103 -3.64 -13.34 -10.67
CA ALA A 103 -3.80 -12.41 -11.79
C ALA A 103 -4.11 -10.98 -11.30
N HIS A 104 -5.01 -10.85 -10.31
CA HIS A 104 -5.30 -9.56 -9.69
C HIS A 104 -4.07 -8.94 -9.01
N LEU A 105 -3.35 -9.71 -8.19
CA LEU A 105 -2.14 -9.23 -7.50
C LEU A 105 -1.05 -8.79 -8.48
N HIS A 106 -0.80 -9.56 -9.54
CA HIS A 106 0.12 -9.17 -10.60
C HIS A 106 -0.31 -7.86 -11.29
N LYS A 107 -1.60 -7.73 -11.59
CA LYS A 107 -2.13 -6.51 -12.22
C LYS A 107 -1.99 -5.28 -11.31
N ILE A 108 -2.19 -5.42 -10.00
CA ILE A 108 -1.93 -4.36 -9.01
C ILE A 108 -0.46 -3.93 -9.07
N ILE A 109 0.49 -4.88 -9.07
CA ILE A 109 1.93 -4.57 -9.17
C ILE A 109 2.25 -3.76 -10.45
N VAL A 110 1.72 -4.20 -11.59
CA VAL A 110 1.95 -3.56 -12.89
C VAL A 110 1.34 -2.16 -12.94
N LEU A 111 0.12 -1.98 -12.44
CA LEU A 111 -0.54 -0.68 -12.40
C LEU A 111 0.17 0.30 -11.47
N ALA A 112 0.62 -0.17 -10.29
CA ALA A 112 1.43 0.64 -9.39
C ALA A 112 2.77 1.07 -10.04
N MET A 113 3.43 0.18 -10.77
CA MET A 113 4.64 0.50 -11.55
C MET A 113 4.38 1.54 -12.64
N LYS A 114 3.27 1.42 -13.38
CA LYS A 114 2.91 2.41 -14.41
C LYS A 114 2.58 3.78 -13.83
N ALA A 115 1.84 3.82 -12.73
CA ALA A 115 1.56 5.06 -12.00
C ALA A 115 2.83 5.68 -11.40
N LYS A 116 3.82 4.85 -11.02
CA LYS A 116 5.15 5.30 -10.61
C LYS A 116 5.94 5.93 -11.76
N GLN A 117 5.84 5.40 -12.98
CA GLN A 117 6.66 5.85 -14.11
C GLN A 117 6.10 7.09 -14.83
N THR A 118 4.84 7.46 -14.60
CA THR A 118 4.13 8.47 -15.39
C THR A 118 3.36 9.45 -14.49
N THR A 119 2.68 10.41 -15.11
CA THR A 119 1.68 11.29 -14.46
C THR A 119 0.27 11.04 -14.98
N ASP A 120 0.02 9.91 -15.66
CA ASP A 120 -1.31 9.58 -16.15
C ASP A 120 -2.19 9.06 -15.01
N VAL A 121 -3.19 9.85 -14.62
CA VAL A 121 -4.12 9.50 -13.54
C VAL A 121 -4.93 8.24 -13.84
N ALA A 122 -5.11 7.87 -15.12
CA ALA A 122 -5.84 6.68 -15.51
C ALA A 122 -5.19 5.39 -14.96
N HIS A 123 -3.87 5.39 -14.78
CA HIS A 123 -3.18 4.27 -14.14
C HIS A 123 -3.51 4.15 -12.65
N VAL A 124 -3.75 5.28 -11.96
CA VAL A 124 -4.16 5.28 -10.54
C VAL A 124 -5.63 4.87 -10.40
N ASP A 125 -6.49 5.32 -11.31
CA ASP A 125 -7.90 4.92 -11.34
C ASP A 125 -8.04 3.41 -11.54
N ALA A 126 -7.30 2.86 -12.51
CA ALA A 126 -7.24 1.43 -12.74
C ALA A 126 -6.65 0.68 -11.55
N LEU A 127 -5.60 1.22 -10.89
CA LEU A 127 -5.00 0.62 -9.70
C LEU A 127 -6.00 0.53 -8.54
N GLU A 128 -6.73 1.61 -8.26
CA GLU A 128 -7.73 1.66 -7.20
C GLU A 128 -8.88 0.68 -7.46
N ALA A 129 -9.37 0.64 -8.71
CA ALA A 129 -10.39 -0.31 -9.12
C ALA A 129 -9.90 -1.77 -8.97
N GLU A 130 -8.65 -2.04 -9.32
CA GLU A 130 -8.06 -3.37 -9.21
C GLU A 130 -7.87 -3.80 -7.74
N ILE A 131 -7.44 -2.89 -6.86
CA ILE A 131 -7.35 -3.14 -5.41
C ILE A 131 -8.72 -3.52 -4.85
N LYS A 132 -9.78 -2.78 -5.22
CA LYS A 132 -11.17 -3.08 -4.80
C LYS A 132 -11.67 -4.41 -5.37
N ALA A 133 -11.40 -4.70 -6.64
CA ALA A 133 -11.77 -5.97 -7.26
C ALA A 133 -11.07 -7.15 -6.58
N PHE A 134 -9.77 -7.02 -6.29
CA PHE A 134 -9.03 -8.01 -5.52
C PHE A 134 -9.61 -8.17 -4.11
N GLN A 135 -9.93 -7.08 -3.40
CA GLN A 135 -10.55 -7.12 -2.07
C GLN A 135 -11.86 -7.90 -2.07
N THR A 136 -12.73 -7.65 -3.04
CA THR A 136 -13.99 -8.39 -3.20
C THR A 136 -13.72 -9.88 -3.44
N LEU A 137 -12.86 -10.23 -4.41
CA LEU A 137 -12.51 -11.64 -4.68
C LEU A 137 -11.87 -12.33 -3.47
N TYR A 138 -11.01 -11.62 -2.75
CA TYR A 138 -10.31 -12.10 -1.58
C TYR A 138 -11.29 -12.50 -0.47
N ARG A 139 -12.33 -11.70 -0.26
CA ARG A 139 -13.42 -11.96 0.69
C ARG A 139 -14.34 -13.11 0.28
N HIS A 140 -14.46 -13.39 -1.02
CA HIS A 140 -15.40 -14.43 -1.48
C HIS A 140 -15.04 -15.86 -1.04
N LYS A 141 -13.80 -16.13 -0.62
CA LYS A 141 -13.38 -17.39 0.01
C LYS A 141 -12.14 -17.20 0.89
N HIS A 142 -12.35 -16.57 2.03
CA HIS A 142 -11.87 -17.04 3.34
C HIS A 142 -13.04 -17.67 4.08
#